data_AF-A0A371ELU1-F1
#
_entry.id   AF-A0A371ELU1-F1
#
_cell.length_a   1.000
_cell.length_b   1.000
_cell.length_c   1.000
_cell.angle_alpha   90.00
_cell.angle_beta   90.00
_cell.angle_gamma   90.00
#
_symmetry.space_group_name_H-M   'P 1'
#
loop_
_entity.id
_entity.type
_entity.pdbx_description
1 polymer ?
#
loop_
_entity_poly.entity_id
_entity_poly.type
_entity_poly.pdbx_seq_one_letter_code
_entity_poly.pdbx_strand_id
1 'polypeptide(L)'
;MSSLLHKYGVVHRISTAYHPQTNDQAEVFNREIKKTLQKMTNPSRKDWNRLLEDALWAHRTAYRTPLGMSPYRIVFGKQRKFQLQELDELHLDAYENSRIYKQKVKQFHDQQILRKEFQFSQKVHLFNSRKLRSRWDGPFVITNVFPYGAMELRGKHTNSTFQVNGHQIKLFHKGRAPITSDMETISLMEPALPDDTL
;
A
#
# COMPACT_ATOMS: atom_id res chain seq x y z
N MET A 1 32.06 17.12 -20.91
CA MET A 1 31.02 16.10 -21.22
C MET A 1 30.29 16.37 -22.53
N SER A 2 29.84 17.60 -22.80
CA SER A 2 29.08 17.93 -24.03
C SER A 2 29.82 17.55 -25.34
N SER A 3 31.13 17.79 -25.42
CA SER A 3 31.95 17.43 -26.59
C SER A 3 32.05 15.92 -26.86
N LEU A 4 32.05 15.09 -25.81
CA LEU A 4 32.07 13.64 -25.94
C LEU A 4 30.72 13.10 -26.40
N LEU A 5 29.63 13.60 -25.81
CA LEU A 5 28.26 13.20 -26.14
C LEU A 5 27.92 13.53 -27.60
N HIS A 6 28.32 14.72 -28.06
CA HIS A 6 28.17 15.10 -29.47
C HIS A 6 28.95 14.18 -30.41
N LYS A 7 30.17 13.77 -30.04
CA LYS A 7 30.98 12.83 -30.83
C LYS A 7 30.31 11.47 -31.03
N TYR A 8 29.57 10.98 -30.03
CA TYR A 8 28.85 9.69 -30.10
C TYR A 8 27.37 9.83 -30.48
N GLY A 9 26.90 11.03 -30.85
CA GLY A 9 25.50 11.28 -31.21
C GLY A 9 24.51 11.09 -30.04
N VAL A 10 24.98 11.15 -28.80
CA VAL A 10 24.15 10.93 -27.60
C VAL A 10 23.51 12.26 -27.17
N VAL A 11 22.18 12.31 -27.15
CA VAL A 11 21.43 13.45 -26.63
C VAL A 11 21.34 13.34 -25.11
N HIS A 12 21.96 14.27 -24.41
CA HIS A 12 21.89 14.33 -22.95
C HIS A 12 20.62 15.04 -22.49
N ARG A 13 19.76 14.30 -21.79
CA ARG A 13 18.54 14.83 -21.16
C ARG A 13 18.79 15.01 -19.67
N ILE A 14 18.56 16.23 -19.17
CA ILE A 14 18.75 16.58 -17.76
C ILE A 14 17.38 16.77 -17.12
N SER A 15 17.16 16.16 -15.96
CA SER A 15 15.95 16.39 -15.17
C SER A 15 16.03 17.71 -14.41
N THR A 16 14.88 18.28 -14.06
CA THR A 16 14.80 19.48 -13.23
C THR A 16 15.51 19.25 -11.88
N ALA A 17 16.19 20.27 -11.37
CA ALA A 17 16.84 20.19 -10.07
C ALA A 17 15.82 19.79 -8.97
N TYR A 18 16.25 18.95 -8.03
CA TYR A 18 15.44 18.45 -6.91
C TYR A 18 14.15 17.70 -7.28
N HIS A 19 14.06 17.14 -8.48
CA HIS A 19 12.93 16.31 -8.89
C HIS A 19 13.38 14.85 -9.10
N PRO A 20 13.59 14.07 -8.01
CA PRO A 20 14.05 12.67 -8.10
C PRO A 20 13.07 11.78 -8.87
N GLN A 21 11.79 12.19 -8.93
CA GLN A 21 10.72 11.44 -9.56
C GLN A 21 10.92 11.23 -11.09
N THR A 22 11.66 12.12 -11.77
CA THR A 22 11.98 11.93 -13.20
C THR A 22 12.93 10.74 -13.42
N ASN A 23 13.67 10.30 -12.40
CA ASN A 23 14.62 9.19 -12.49
C ASN A 23 14.29 8.02 -11.55
N ASP A 24 13.00 7.87 -11.20
CA ASP A 24 12.49 6.84 -10.27
C ASP A 24 12.95 5.43 -10.65
N GLN A 25 13.02 5.12 -11.94
CA GLN A 25 13.43 3.79 -12.42
C GLN A 25 14.88 3.46 -12.01
N ALA A 26 15.80 4.42 -12.12
CA ALA A 26 17.18 4.22 -11.70
C ALA A 26 17.28 4.11 -10.17
N GLU A 27 16.47 4.83 -9.41
CA GLU A 27 16.43 4.72 -7.94
C GLU A 27 15.94 3.34 -7.48
N VAL A 28 14.88 2.82 -8.12
CA VAL A 28 14.37 1.47 -7.87
C VAL A 28 15.44 0.42 -8.19
N PHE A 29 16.10 0.55 -9.34
CA PHE A 29 17.21 -0.33 -9.74
C PHE A 29 18.35 -0.31 -8.72
N ASN A 30 18.81 0.88 -8.33
CA ASN A 30 19.90 1.04 -7.36
C ASN A 30 19.55 0.39 -6.01
N ARG A 31 18.30 0.53 -5.56
CA ARG A 31 17.81 -0.10 -4.33
C ARG A 31 17.84 -1.62 -4.42
N GLU A 32 17.50 -2.20 -5.57
CA GLU A 32 17.53 -3.65 -5.76
C GLU A 32 18.95 -4.20 -5.78
N ILE A 33 19.86 -3.58 -6.52
CA ILE A 33 21.27 -3.98 -6.54
C ILE A 33 21.89 -3.89 -5.15
N LYS A 34 21.59 -2.81 -4.42
CA LYS A 34 22.05 -2.65 -3.03
C LYS A 34 21.53 -3.77 -2.12
N LYS A 35 20.27 -4.18 -2.27
CA LYS A 35 19.70 -5.31 -1.50
C LYS A 35 20.37 -6.64 -1.85
N THR A 36 20.63 -6.90 -3.12
CA THR A 36 21.32 -8.12 -3.56
C THR A 36 22.74 -8.16 -3.02
N LEU A 37 23.49 -7.05 -3.17
CA LEU A 37 24.84 -6.92 -2.62
C LEU A 37 24.86 -7.13 -1.12
N GLN A 38 23.94 -6.50 -0.37
CA GLN A 38 23.84 -6.65 1.09
C GLN A 38 23.68 -8.11 1.54
N LYS A 39 23.01 -8.95 0.74
CA LYS A 39 22.87 -10.39 1.05
C LYS A 39 24.11 -11.20 0.73
N MET A 40 24.90 -10.77 -0.25
CA MET A 40 26.09 -11.47 -0.73
C MET A 40 27.38 -11.01 -0.03
N THR A 41 27.42 -9.78 0.48
CA THR A 41 28.62 -9.25 1.16
C THR A 41 28.72 -9.81 2.57
N ASN A 42 29.95 -10.08 2.99
CA ASN A 42 30.27 -10.37 4.38
C ASN A 42 29.97 -9.17 5.31
N PRO A 43 29.87 -9.38 6.64
CA PRO A 43 29.63 -8.30 7.59
C PRO A 43 30.65 -7.15 7.53
N SER A 44 31.88 -7.42 7.05
CA SER A 44 32.93 -6.41 6.90
C SER A 44 32.72 -5.48 5.70
N ARG A 45 31.82 -5.83 4.75
CA ARG A 45 31.38 -5.03 3.59
C ARG A 45 32.50 -4.52 2.67
N LYS A 46 33.70 -5.14 2.69
CA LYS A 46 34.84 -4.70 1.87
C LYS A 46 34.86 -5.31 0.47
N ASP A 47 34.13 -6.41 0.26
CA ASP A 47 34.22 -7.22 -0.97
C ASP A 47 33.15 -6.89 -2.03
N TRP A 48 32.40 -5.80 -1.84
CA TRP A 48 31.27 -5.43 -2.69
C TRP A 48 31.64 -5.25 -4.16
N ASN A 49 32.85 -4.78 -4.46
CA ASN A 49 33.31 -4.54 -5.83
C ASN A 49 33.44 -5.86 -6.62
N ARG A 50 33.91 -6.93 -5.97
CA ARG A 50 34.05 -8.25 -6.60
C ARG A 50 32.70 -8.91 -6.86
N LEU A 51 31.74 -8.65 -5.98
CA LEU A 51 30.37 -9.20 -6.06
C LEU A 51 29.43 -8.37 -6.94
N LEU A 52 29.87 -7.20 -7.42
CA LEU A 52 29.04 -6.30 -8.23
C LEU A 52 28.66 -6.95 -9.56
N GLU A 53 29.61 -7.58 -10.23
CA GLU A 53 29.34 -8.28 -11.51
C GLU A 53 28.34 -9.42 -11.32
N ASP A 54 28.49 -10.23 -10.26
CA ASP A 54 27.56 -11.31 -9.94
C ASP A 54 26.17 -10.79 -9.61
N ALA A 55 26.08 -9.71 -8.83
CA ALA A 55 24.81 -9.08 -8.48
C ALA A 55 24.10 -8.48 -9.72
N LEU A 56 24.85 -7.85 -10.62
CA LEU A 56 24.33 -7.34 -11.89
C LEU A 56 23.87 -8.47 -12.81
N TRP A 57 24.64 -9.55 -12.89
CA TRP A 57 24.30 -10.74 -13.65
C TRP A 57 22.99 -11.36 -13.16
N ALA A 58 22.89 -11.62 -11.85
CA ALA A 58 21.69 -12.13 -11.22
C ALA A 58 20.49 -11.21 -11.48
N HIS A 59 20.65 -9.89 -11.35
CA HIS A 59 19.58 -8.91 -11.60
C HIS A 59 19.05 -9.00 -13.04
N ARG A 60 19.95 -9.05 -14.03
CA ARG A 60 19.62 -9.06 -15.46
C ARG A 60 18.89 -10.34 -15.87
N THR A 61 19.17 -11.46 -15.23
CA THR A 61 18.73 -12.76 -15.73
C THR A 61 17.69 -13.45 -14.86
N ALA A 62 17.49 -12.99 -13.63
CA ALA A 62 16.37 -13.39 -12.81
C ALA A 62 15.04 -12.91 -13.41
N TYR A 63 14.01 -13.74 -13.24
CA TYR A 63 12.64 -13.39 -13.62
C TYR A 63 12.09 -12.25 -12.77
N ARG A 64 11.38 -11.31 -13.40
CA ARG A 64 10.76 -10.17 -12.72
C ARG A 64 9.25 -10.29 -12.75
N THR A 65 8.67 -10.51 -11.58
CA THR A 65 7.23 -10.62 -11.32
C THR A 65 6.39 -9.50 -11.96
N PRO A 66 6.78 -8.21 -11.90
CA PRO A 66 5.99 -7.14 -12.53
C PRO A 66 6.10 -7.12 -14.06
N LEU A 67 7.22 -7.62 -14.60
CA LEU A 67 7.49 -7.61 -16.05
C LEU A 67 7.08 -8.90 -16.74
N GLY A 68 6.83 -9.98 -15.99
CA GLY A 68 6.53 -11.30 -16.53
C GLY A 68 7.70 -11.96 -17.26
N MET A 69 8.92 -11.45 -17.11
CA MET A 69 10.14 -11.97 -17.75
C MET A 69 11.42 -11.40 -17.12
N SER A 70 12.59 -11.84 -17.57
CA SER A 70 13.88 -11.28 -17.16
C SER A 70 14.28 -10.07 -18.03
N PRO A 71 15.00 -9.08 -17.48
CA PRO A 71 15.55 -7.96 -18.25
C PRO A 71 16.37 -8.40 -19.48
N TYR A 72 17.12 -9.50 -19.35
CA TYR A 72 17.86 -10.08 -20.46
C TYR A 72 16.95 -10.47 -21.63
N ARG A 73 15.78 -11.08 -21.35
CA ARG A 73 14.81 -11.45 -22.39
C ARG A 73 14.27 -10.22 -23.11
N ILE A 74 14.07 -9.11 -22.39
CA ILE A 74 13.60 -7.84 -22.97
C ILE A 74 14.63 -7.29 -23.96
N VAL A 75 15.91 -7.31 -23.59
CA VAL A 75 16.99 -6.73 -24.41
C VAL A 75 17.34 -7.61 -25.62
N PHE A 76 17.45 -8.93 -25.43
CA PHE A 76 17.97 -9.84 -26.44
C PHE A 76 16.89 -10.67 -27.15
N GLY A 77 15.62 -10.55 -26.75
CA GLY A 77 14.50 -11.32 -27.30
C GLY A 77 14.55 -12.83 -27.05
N LYS A 78 15.59 -13.31 -26.35
CA LYS A 78 15.84 -14.73 -26.08
C LYS A 78 15.88 -14.98 -24.57
N GLN A 79 15.24 -16.06 -24.12
CA GLN A 79 15.49 -16.57 -22.77
C GLN A 79 16.86 -17.22 -22.72
N ARG A 80 17.65 -16.94 -21.68
CA ARG A 80 18.85 -17.73 -21.43
C ARG A 80 18.42 -19.10 -20.92
N LYS A 81 18.57 -20.11 -21.78
CA LYS A 81 18.44 -21.51 -21.39
C LYS A 81 19.69 -21.91 -20.61
N PHE A 82 19.67 -21.75 -19.29
CA PHE A 82 20.53 -22.57 -18.43
C PHE A 82 19.85 -23.94 -18.26
N GLN A 83 20.53 -24.94 -17.69
CA GLN A 83 19.92 -26.22 -17.26
C GLN A 83 18.92 -26.03 -16.07
N LEU A 84 18.16 -24.95 -16.09
CA LEU A 84 17.22 -24.48 -15.07
C LEU A 84 15.76 -24.67 -15.49
N GLN A 85 15.49 -25.49 -16.51
CA GLN A 85 14.15 -25.61 -17.09
C GLN A 85 13.10 -26.04 -16.04
N GLU A 86 13.43 -27.00 -15.17
CA GLU A 86 12.54 -27.41 -14.07
C GLU A 86 12.32 -26.30 -13.03
N LEU A 87 13.35 -25.49 -12.74
CA LEU A 87 13.25 -24.36 -11.81
C LEU A 87 12.41 -23.21 -12.38
N ASP A 88 12.55 -22.95 -13.68
CA ASP A 88 11.76 -21.96 -14.39
C ASP A 88 10.28 -22.36 -14.46
N GLU A 89 9.99 -23.66 -14.65
CA GLU A 89 8.63 -24.22 -14.61
C GLU A 89 8.01 -24.09 -13.21
N LEU A 90 8.72 -24.51 -12.16
CA LEU A 90 8.27 -24.36 -10.76
C LEU A 90 8.04 -22.89 -10.36
N HIS A 91 8.88 -21.98 -10.87
CA HIS A 91 8.71 -20.55 -10.64
C HIS A 91 7.48 -19.98 -11.35
N LEU A 92 7.23 -20.40 -12.59
CA LEU A 92 6.06 -19.97 -13.35
C LEU A 92 4.77 -20.45 -12.66
N ASP A 93 4.72 -21.71 -12.25
CA ASP A 93 3.58 -22.28 -11.54
C ASP A 93 3.34 -21.60 -10.19
N ALA A 94 4.39 -21.43 -9.37
CA ALA A 94 4.29 -20.69 -8.12
C ALA A 94 3.83 -19.25 -8.32
N TYR A 95 4.25 -18.61 -9.42
CA TYR A 95 3.82 -17.26 -9.79
C TYR A 95 2.34 -17.21 -10.18
N GLU A 96 1.87 -18.11 -11.05
CA GLU A 96 0.46 -18.18 -11.44
C GLU A 96 -0.42 -18.45 -10.22
N ASN A 97 -0.01 -19.39 -9.36
CA ASN A 97 -0.69 -19.69 -8.10
C ASN A 97 -0.73 -18.48 -7.16
N SER A 98 0.38 -17.75 -7.01
CA SER A 98 0.42 -16.52 -6.19
C SER A 98 -0.46 -15.41 -6.76
N ARG A 99 -0.48 -15.25 -8.09
CA ARG A 99 -1.29 -14.25 -8.77
C ARG A 99 -2.78 -14.55 -8.59
N ILE A 100 -3.18 -15.81 -8.78
CA ILE A 100 -4.54 -16.30 -8.55
C ILE A 100 -4.94 -16.10 -7.08
N TYR A 101 -4.07 -16.46 -6.13
CA TYR A 101 -4.36 -16.29 -4.71
C TYR A 101 -4.56 -14.81 -4.34
N LYS A 102 -3.64 -13.92 -4.74
CA LYS A 102 -3.76 -12.48 -4.49
C LYS A 102 -5.02 -11.90 -5.12
N GLN A 103 -5.35 -12.34 -6.34
CA GLN A 103 -6.57 -11.92 -7.02
C GLN A 103 -7.82 -12.40 -6.27
N LYS A 104 -7.86 -13.66 -5.83
CA LYS A 104 -8.98 -14.21 -5.03
C LYS A 104 -9.15 -13.47 -3.71
N VAL A 105 -8.05 -13.22 -2.98
CA VAL A 105 -8.08 -12.46 -1.73
C VAL A 105 -8.54 -11.03 -1.96
N LYS A 106 -8.07 -10.38 -3.04
CA LYS A 106 -8.55 -9.03 -3.42
C LYS A 106 -10.03 -9.04 -3.76
N GLN A 107 -10.50 -10.02 -4.54
CA GLN A 107 -11.93 -10.15 -4.88
C GLN A 107 -12.78 -10.38 -3.64
N PHE A 108 -12.37 -11.28 -2.74
CA PHE A 108 -13.04 -11.51 -1.47
C PHE A 108 -13.05 -10.26 -0.60
N HIS A 109 -11.93 -9.56 -0.50
CA HIS A 109 -11.86 -8.30 0.24
C HIS A 109 -12.80 -7.26 -0.35
N ASP A 110 -12.73 -7.02 -1.67
CA ASP A 110 -13.56 -6.06 -2.38
C ASP A 110 -15.07 -6.38 -2.25
N GLN A 111 -15.45 -7.66 -2.18
CA GLN A 111 -16.82 -8.10 -1.93
C GLN A 111 -17.29 -7.82 -0.49
N GLN A 112 -16.38 -7.93 0.49
CA GLN A 112 -16.68 -7.68 1.91
C GLN A 112 -16.58 -6.19 2.30
N ILE A 113 -16.17 -5.31 1.38
CA ILE A 113 -16.24 -3.86 1.60
C ILE A 113 -17.70 -3.45 1.60
N LEU A 114 -18.24 -3.25 2.81
CA LEU A 114 -19.53 -2.61 3.00
C LEU A 114 -19.51 -1.22 2.34
N ARG A 115 -20.29 -1.06 1.27
CA ARG A 115 -20.49 0.24 0.63
C ARG A 115 -21.28 1.12 1.60
N LYS A 116 -20.61 2.14 2.14
CA LYS A 116 -21.27 3.17 2.94
C LYS A 116 -21.95 4.13 1.98
N GLU A 117 -23.26 4.02 1.86
CA GLU A 117 -24.06 5.04 1.17
C GLU A 117 -24.28 6.21 2.12
N PHE A 118 -23.96 7.40 1.65
CA PHE A 118 -24.11 8.63 2.41
C PHE A 118 -25.12 9.53 1.71
N GLN A 119 -25.94 10.20 2.50
CA GLN A 119 -26.98 11.09 2.00
C GLN A 119 -26.62 12.55 2.23
N PHE A 120 -27.20 13.44 1.42
CA PHE A 120 -27.10 14.88 1.62
C PHE A 120 -27.58 15.27 3.03
N SER A 121 -26.91 16.24 3.65
CA SER A 121 -27.18 16.74 5.01
C SER A 121 -26.92 15.74 6.15
N GLN A 122 -26.31 14.58 5.87
CA GLN A 122 -25.96 13.62 6.90
C GLN A 122 -24.74 14.09 7.71
N LYS A 123 -24.76 13.84 9.03
CA LYS A 123 -23.64 14.13 9.92
C LYS A 123 -22.60 13.02 9.86
N VAL A 124 -21.33 13.37 9.70
CA VAL A 124 -20.21 12.43 9.63
C VAL A 124 -19.03 12.89 10.46
N HIS A 125 -18.25 11.93 10.93
CA HIS A 125 -16.91 12.16 11.47
C HIS A 125 -15.87 12.08 10.37
N LEU A 126 -14.84 12.91 10.46
CA LEU A 126 -13.69 12.91 9.56
C LEU A 126 -12.49 12.26 10.23
N PHE A 127 -11.76 11.42 9.49
CA PHE A 127 -10.54 10.79 9.97
C PHE A 127 -9.36 11.78 9.90
N ASN A 128 -8.63 11.94 11.01
CA ASN A 128 -7.44 12.77 11.11
C ASN A 128 -6.21 11.89 11.37
N SER A 129 -5.28 11.88 10.41
CA SER A 129 -4.06 11.07 10.45
C SER A 129 -2.94 11.67 11.32
N ARG A 130 -3.05 12.93 11.77
CA ARG A 130 -1.93 13.70 12.35
C ARG A 130 -1.91 13.75 13.89
N LYS A 131 -2.78 13.03 14.60
CA LYS A 131 -2.95 13.18 16.06
C LYS A 131 -2.62 11.92 16.85
N LEU A 132 -1.95 12.10 18.00
CA LEU A 132 -1.65 11.04 19.01
C LEU A 132 -2.85 10.67 19.92
N ARG A 133 -4.03 11.24 19.69
CA ARG A 133 -5.32 10.92 20.35
C ARG A 133 -6.43 10.73 19.30
N SER A 134 -7.64 10.35 19.74
CA SER A 134 -8.88 10.12 18.94
C SER A 134 -8.77 10.55 17.48
N ARG A 135 -8.66 9.58 16.57
CA ARG A 135 -8.44 9.80 15.13
C ARG A 135 -9.67 10.31 14.38
N TRP A 136 -10.79 10.55 15.07
CA TRP A 136 -12.03 11.02 14.47
C TRP A 136 -12.32 12.43 14.98
N ASP A 137 -12.36 13.38 14.05
CA ASP A 137 -12.75 14.76 14.28
C ASP A 137 -14.27 14.92 14.11
N GLY A 138 -14.81 15.97 14.74
CA GLY A 138 -16.23 16.16 15.07
C GLY A 138 -17.26 16.06 13.93
N PRO A 139 -18.54 16.33 14.21
CA PRO A 139 -19.60 16.15 13.23
C PRO A 139 -19.56 17.25 12.15
N PHE A 140 -19.23 16.85 10.93
CA PHE A 140 -19.37 17.62 9.69
C PHE A 140 -20.67 17.26 8.98
N VAL A 141 -21.19 18.15 8.15
CA VAL A 141 -22.41 17.90 7.35
C VAL A 141 -22.04 17.71 5.89
N ILE A 142 -22.58 16.67 5.26
CA ILE A 142 -22.39 16.43 3.82
C ILE A 142 -23.22 17.43 3.03
N THR A 143 -22.57 18.22 2.18
CA THR A 143 -23.20 19.17 1.25
C THR A 143 -23.33 18.60 -0.16
N ASN A 144 -22.44 17.71 -0.57
CA ASN A 144 -22.54 17.10 -1.89
C ASN A 144 -21.91 15.70 -1.91
N VAL A 145 -22.47 14.79 -2.71
CA VAL A 145 -21.96 13.43 -2.90
C VAL A 145 -21.69 13.25 -4.39
N PHE A 146 -20.42 13.06 -4.74
CA PHE A 146 -20.02 12.86 -6.12
C PHE A 146 -20.10 11.37 -6.52
N PRO A 147 -20.44 11.06 -7.79
CA PRO A 147 -20.59 9.68 -8.27
C PRO A 147 -19.28 8.87 -8.20
N TYR A 148 -18.13 9.53 -8.13
CA TYR A 148 -16.81 8.90 -8.00
C TYR A 148 -16.34 8.70 -6.53
N GLY A 149 -17.23 8.86 -5.54
CA GLY A 149 -16.98 8.51 -4.14
C GLY A 149 -16.30 9.58 -3.29
N ALA A 150 -16.09 10.78 -3.83
CA ALA A 150 -15.70 11.95 -3.05
C ALA A 150 -16.94 12.67 -2.49
N MET A 151 -16.78 13.34 -1.35
CA MET A 151 -17.88 14.03 -0.66
C MET A 151 -17.42 15.40 -0.20
N GLU A 152 -18.32 16.36 -0.30
CA GLU A 152 -18.07 17.72 0.16
C GLU A 152 -18.63 17.89 1.57
N LEU A 153 -17.76 18.25 2.51
CA LEU A 153 -18.11 18.46 3.91
C LEU A 153 -18.13 19.95 4.24
N ARG A 154 -19.09 20.33 5.08
CA ARG A 154 -19.19 21.67 5.66
C ARG A 154 -18.91 21.61 7.17
N GLY A 155 -18.01 22.46 7.63
CA GLY A 155 -17.72 22.66 9.05
C GLY A 155 -18.80 23.52 9.73
N LYS A 156 -19.01 23.33 11.04
CA LYS A 156 -19.96 24.16 11.80
C LYS A 156 -19.46 25.60 12.04
N HIS A 157 -18.15 25.79 12.12
CA HIS A 157 -17.52 27.05 12.55
C HIS A 157 -16.97 27.85 11.38
N THR A 158 -16.61 27.17 10.30
CA THR A 158 -16.16 27.75 9.05
C THR A 158 -17.18 27.38 7.99
N ASN A 159 -17.85 28.36 7.39
CA ASN A 159 -18.79 28.13 6.29
C ASN A 159 -18.08 27.63 5.00
N SER A 160 -16.78 27.30 5.10
CA SER A 160 -15.96 26.70 4.06
C SER A 160 -16.33 25.24 3.86
N THR A 161 -16.55 24.87 2.62
CA THR A 161 -16.65 23.47 2.21
C THR A 161 -15.29 22.93 1.78
N PHE A 162 -15.09 21.63 1.93
CA PHE A 162 -13.89 20.95 1.42
C PHE A 162 -14.23 19.53 1.00
N GLN A 163 -13.50 19.02 0.01
CA GLN A 163 -13.73 17.70 -0.55
C GLN A 163 -12.88 16.64 0.15
N VAL A 164 -13.50 15.52 0.52
CA VAL A 164 -12.83 14.37 1.13
C VAL A 164 -13.21 13.09 0.42
N ASN A 165 -12.35 12.07 0.53
CA ASN A 165 -12.69 10.74 0.06
C ASN A 165 -13.66 10.07 1.06
N GLY A 166 -14.71 9.39 0.55
CA GLY A 166 -15.68 8.64 1.35
C GLY A 166 -15.05 7.60 2.30
N HIS A 167 -13.83 7.12 2.03
CA HIS A 167 -13.11 6.20 2.92
C HIS A 167 -12.65 6.86 4.23
N GLN A 168 -12.49 8.19 4.25
CA GLN A 168 -12.01 8.94 5.41
C GLN A 168 -13.14 9.41 6.32
N ILE A 169 -14.39 9.01 6.06
CA ILE A 169 -15.55 9.44 6.82
C ILE A 169 -16.32 8.25 7.41
N LYS A 170 -17.00 8.51 8.53
CA LYS A 170 -17.88 7.54 9.19
C LYS A 170 -19.16 8.24 9.65
N LEU A 171 -20.30 7.54 9.59
CA LEU A 171 -21.58 8.06 10.06
C LEU A 171 -21.48 8.54 11.51
N PHE A 172 -22.04 9.72 11.78
CA PHE A 172 -22.25 10.20 13.14
C PHE A 172 -23.52 9.56 13.69
N HIS A 173 -23.39 8.63 14.63
CA HIS A 173 -24.52 8.12 15.38
C HIS A 173 -24.74 9.03 16.60
N LYS A 174 -25.82 9.80 16.59
CA LYS A 174 -26.28 10.47 17.81
C LYS A 174 -26.81 9.37 18.73
N GLY A 175 -26.22 9.19 19.90
CA GLY A 175 -26.73 8.23 20.88
C GLY A 175 -28.23 8.39 21.06
N ARG A 176 -28.97 7.28 21.08
CA ARG A 176 -30.41 7.26 21.37
C ARG A 176 -30.62 8.06 22.66
N ALA A 177 -31.47 9.08 22.63
CA ALA A 177 -31.93 9.68 23.89
C ALA A 177 -32.51 8.54 24.73
N PRO A 178 -32.18 8.40 26.03
CA PRO A 178 -32.78 7.37 26.84
C PRO A 178 -34.29 7.59 26.76
N ILE A 179 -34.98 6.64 26.15
CA ILE A 179 -36.43 6.57 26.31
C ILE A 179 -36.57 6.25 27.79
N THR A 180 -37.19 7.15 28.53
CA THR A 180 -37.68 6.91 29.89
C THR A 180 -38.69 5.76 29.80
N SER A 181 -38.18 4.54 29.83
CA SER A 181 -38.92 3.30 30.03
C SER A 181 -38.04 2.54 30.99
N ASP A 182 -38.38 2.69 32.27
CA ASP A 182 -38.03 1.85 33.41
C ASP A 182 -36.68 1.14 33.29
N MET A 183 -35.64 1.78 33.81
CA MET A 183 -34.38 1.10 34.07
C MET A 183 -34.61 0.03 35.15
N GLU A 184 -34.90 -1.21 34.73
CA GLU A 184 -34.66 -2.37 35.58
C GLU A 184 -33.15 -2.47 35.82
N THR A 185 -32.74 -1.94 36.97
CA THR A 185 -31.38 -2.06 37.47
C THR A 185 -31.20 -3.49 37.94
N ILE A 186 -30.66 -4.35 37.06
CA ILE A 186 -30.28 -5.71 37.46
C ILE A 186 -28.98 -5.58 38.26
N SER A 187 -29.10 -5.64 39.58
CA SER A 187 -27.98 -5.75 40.51
C SER A 187 -27.28 -7.09 40.29
N LEU A 188 -26.08 -7.08 39.72
CA LEU A 188 -25.23 -8.27 39.64
C LEU A 188 -24.56 -8.49 41.00
N MET A 189 -25.21 -9.27 41.85
CA MET A 189 -24.58 -9.79 43.06
C MET A 189 -23.71 -10.99 42.71
N GLU A 190 -22.46 -10.94 43.11
CA GLU A 190 -21.49 -12.03 42.92
C GLU A 190 -21.93 -13.26 43.74
N PRO A 191 -22.10 -14.44 43.13
CA PRO A 191 -22.54 -15.62 43.87
C PRO A 191 -21.40 -16.11 44.77
N ALA A 192 -21.66 -16.14 46.08
CA ALA A 192 -20.74 -16.70 47.06
C ALA A 192 -20.53 -18.19 46.79
N LEU A 193 -19.28 -18.61 46.67
CA LEU A 193 -18.89 -20.01 46.54
C LEU A 193 -19.37 -20.78 47.78
N PRO A 194 -19.98 -21.97 47.61
CA PRO A 194 -20.31 -22.83 48.74
C PRO A 194 -19.00 -23.33 49.38
N ASP A 195 -18.94 -23.19 50.70
CA ASP A 195 -17.84 -23.64 51.56
C ASP A 195 -17.83 -25.19 51.57
N ASP A 196 -16.81 -25.79 50.98
CA ASP A 196 -16.60 -27.25 51.04
C ASP A 196 -16.01 -27.60 52.41
N THR A 197 -16.86 -27.99 53.35
CA THR A 197 -16.44 -28.58 54.62
C THR A 197 -16.21 -30.09 54.47
N LEU A 198 -15.04 -30.55 54.90
CA LEU A 198 -14.66 -31.96 55.15
C LEU A 198 -15.57 -32.63 56.19
#